data_AF-A0A426CEB2-F1
#
_entry.id   AF-A0A426CEB2-F1
#
_cell.length_a   1.000
_cell.length_b   1.000
_cell.length_c   1.000
_cell.angle_alpha   90.00
_cell.angle_beta   90.00
_cell.angle_gamma   90.00
#
_symmetry.space_group_name_H-M   'P 1'
#
loop_
_entity.id
_entity.type
_entity.pdbx_description
1 polymer ?
#
loop_
_entity_poly.entity_id
_entity_poly.type
_entity_poly.pdbx_seq_one_letter_code
_entity_poly.pdbx_strand_id
1 'polypeptide(L)'
;MTVNIDGREVSVPRGTNVIEAARLVGVDVPHYCYHPKLTIVGNCRMCLIEMGLPAVDPATKTPVIDPATGKQKINWMPRPQIGCGTNATPGLHIRTTTQMVRDAREGVMEFLLINHPLDCPICDQAGECKLQEQATGYGRGYSRFIEEKNVKPKRTQLGPRVTLDDERCILCSRCVRFSKEIAKDDVLGFVDRGSHSTLTCYPGRELANNYSLNTVDICPVGALTSTDFRFKMRVWFLKQTNSIDTESSVGANTTIWSREGVIYRITPRRNDAVNDTWMPDSGRLLYKQVAAANRLSSPAPLDDLIAQAATLLRRGAGVPPASGDTLALVASTRATLEEQHLAKKLADALNIPVTARHIPAHLGESDGLLVSADRAPNTRGALVTGLIDAPPPPSLARLAADIDSGKTKTLLVLGEDLTAPELAPGLTAAQLAKVTIIYLGTHANTTSAAAKLILPTLTAFEKAGSYINQQFRLQKFAKAVPALAGAHDDLLVLTKLLAAINQSGAGVPPASVATQPGTAGILPAPTLAAIWESLATTTPTLAGITHATIPDEGRLLDATPWAALTFPEGATLHYKPAATFTRQST
;
A
#
# COMPACT_ATOMS: atom_id res chain seq x y z
N MET A 1 14.04 -21.95 20.73
CA MET A 1 15.27 -22.78 20.74
C MET A 1 16.45 -21.85 20.67
N THR A 2 17.57 -22.18 21.32
CA THR A 2 18.74 -21.30 21.40
C THR A 2 19.81 -21.74 20.42
N VAL A 3 20.32 -20.80 19.64
CA VAL A 3 21.46 -20.98 18.73
C VAL A 3 22.53 -19.92 19.05
N ASN A 4 23.79 -20.23 18.77
CA ASN A 4 24.90 -19.30 18.92
C ASN A 4 25.30 -18.75 17.54
N ILE A 5 25.36 -17.43 17.40
CA ILE A 5 25.76 -16.74 16.17
C ILE A 5 26.88 -15.78 16.52
N ASP A 6 28.08 -16.05 16.01
CA ASP A 6 29.29 -15.27 16.27
C ASP A 6 29.54 -15.03 17.77
N GLY A 7 29.29 -16.06 18.60
CA GLY A 7 29.45 -16.00 20.05
C GLY A 7 28.23 -15.46 20.81
N ARG A 8 27.21 -14.95 20.14
CA ARG A 8 25.97 -14.43 20.75
C ARG A 8 24.88 -15.48 20.75
N GLU A 9 24.27 -15.74 21.91
CA GLU A 9 23.11 -16.61 21.99
C GLU A 9 21.82 -15.87 21.58
N VAL A 10 21.00 -16.53 20.77
CA VAL A 10 19.70 -16.01 20.34
C VAL A 10 18.64 -17.09 20.41
N SER A 11 17.50 -16.75 21.02
CA SER A 11 16.33 -17.61 21.04
C SER A 11 15.47 -17.34 19.82
N VAL A 12 15.23 -18.39 19.03
CA VAL A 12 14.42 -18.31 17.80
C VAL A 12 13.31 -19.35 17.80
N PRO A 13 12.20 -19.11 17.07
CA PRO A 13 11.19 -20.13 16.79
C PRO A 13 11.80 -21.33 16.04
N ARG A 14 11.17 -22.51 16.20
CA ARG A 14 11.55 -23.71 15.45
C ARG A 14 11.34 -23.48 13.95
N GLY A 15 12.30 -23.90 13.13
CA GLY A 15 12.25 -23.75 11.68
C GLY A 15 12.79 -22.42 11.15
N THR A 16 13.19 -21.49 12.03
CA THR A 16 13.92 -20.28 11.63
C THR A 16 15.24 -20.66 10.96
N ASN A 17 15.50 -20.16 9.75
CA ASN A 17 16.78 -20.39 9.08
C ASN A 17 17.89 -19.48 9.65
N VAL A 18 19.15 -19.81 9.35
CA VAL A 18 20.31 -19.07 9.89
C VAL A 18 20.36 -17.61 9.42
N ILE A 19 19.86 -17.26 8.23
CA ILE A 19 19.80 -15.85 7.78
C ILE A 19 18.89 -15.04 8.70
N GLU A 20 17.68 -15.54 8.99
CA GLU A 20 16.74 -14.86 9.88
C GLU A 20 17.22 -14.84 11.33
N ALA A 21 17.83 -15.93 11.80
CA ALA A 21 18.40 -15.98 13.15
C ALA A 21 19.56 -14.98 13.31
N ALA A 22 20.44 -14.86 12.31
CA ALA A 22 21.55 -13.92 12.32
C ALA A 22 21.07 -12.46 12.33
N ARG A 23 19.99 -12.16 11.60
CA ARG A 23 19.38 -10.83 11.57
C ARG A 23 18.92 -10.37 12.96
N LEU A 24 18.42 -11.27 13.80
CA LEU A 24 17.95 -10.94 15.16
C LEU A 24 19.08 -10.46 16.10
N VAL A 25 20.34 -10.79 15.81
CA VAL A 25 21.52 -10.32 16.55
C VAL A 25 22.32 -9.25 15.81
N GLY A 26 21.74 -8.68 14.75
CA GLY A 26 22.35 -7.62 13.94
C GLY A 26 23.45 -8.11 12.99
N VAL A 27 23.51 -9.42 12.71
CA VAL A 27 24.48 -9.98 11.76
C VAL A 27 23.80 -10.15 10.40
N ASP A 28 24.30 -9.43 9.38
CA ASP A 28 23.81 -9.57 8.01
C ASP A 28 24.55 -10.67 7.26
N VAL A 29 23.78 -11.64 6.74
CA VAL A 29 24.30 -12.74 5.92
C VAL A 29 23.91 -12.45 4.47
N PRO A 30 24.87 -12.17 3.56
CA PRO A 30 24.56 -11.75 2.20
C PRO A 30 23.87 -12.85 1.41
N HIS A 31 22.87 -12.49 0.60
CA HIS A 31 22.08 -13.45 -0.15
C HIS A 31 21.41 -12.82 -1.38
N TYR A 32 21.18 -13.65 -2.41
CA TYR A 32 20.46 -13.25 -3.62
C TYR A 32 19.22 -14.07 -3.92
N CYS A 33 19.25 -15.40 -3.78
CA CYS A 33 18.08 -16.22 -4.11
C CYS A 33 17.08 -16.30 -2.96
N TYR A 34 17.55 -16.24 -1.71
CA TYR A 34 16.67 -16.28 -0.54
C TYR A 34 15.73 -15.07 -0.52
N HIS A 35 14.45 -15.31 -0.26
CA HIS A 35 13.44 -14.28 -0.02
C HIS A 35 12.51 -14.85 1.06
N PRO A 36 12.16 -14.10 2.12
CA PRO A 36 11.43 -14.65 3.27
C PRO A 36 10.02 -15.17 2.93
N LYS A 37 9.46 -14.73 1.81
CA LYS A 37 8.12 -15.11 1.33
C LYS A 37 8.12 -16.04 0.10
N LEU A 38 9.25 -16.69 -0.20
CA LEU A 38 9.37 -17.66 -1.30
C LEU A 38 10.10 -18.93 -0.82
N THR A 39 9.91 -20.05 -1.51
CA THR A 39 10.59 -21.32 -1.16
C THR A 39 12.12 -21.22 -1.21
N ILE A 40 12.84 -21.97 -0.37
CA ILE A 40 14.31 -21.93 -0.33
C ILE A 40 14.90 -22.83 -1.44
N VAL A 41 15.83 -22.31 -2.23
CA VAL A 41 16.48 -23.04 -3.34
C VAL A 41 18.00 -23.19 -3.22
N GLY A 42 18.69 -22.26 -2.56
CA GLY A 42 20.14 -22.30 -2.40
C GLY A 42 20.97 -22.08 -3.68
N ASN A 43 20.37 -21.62 -4.79
CA ASN A 43 21.05 -21.48 -6.08
C ASN A 43 22.28 -20.56 -6.07
N CYS A 44 22.22 -19.43 -5.35
CA CYS A 44 23.25 -18.38 -5.45
C CYS A 44 24.49 -18.61 -4.58
N ARG A 45 24.40 -19.45 -3.55
CA ARG A 45 25.49 -19.72 -2.57
C ARG A 45 26.13 -18.50 -1.87
N MET A 46 25.57 -17.29 -1.98
CA MET A 46 26.15 -16.11 -1.32
C MET A 46 26.03 -16.17 0.23
N CYS A 47 25.05 -16.91 0.74
CA CYS A 47 24.78 -17.03 2.18
C CYS A 47 25.64 -18.08 2.91
N LEU A 48 26.82 -18.42 2.38
CA LEU A 48 27.69 -19.40 3.00
C LEU A 48 28.10 -18.95 4.41
N ILE A 49 28.02 -19.88 5.35
CA ILE A 49 28.36 -19.73 6.77
C ILE A 49 29.14 -20.95 7.24
N GLU A 50 29.86 -20.79 8.35
CA GLU A 50 30.51 -21.91 9.02
C GLU A 50 29.62 -22.41 10.15
N MET A 51 29.30 -23.71 10.12
CA MET A 51 28.39 -24.35 11.05
C MET A 51 29.13 -25.35 11.93
N GLY A 52 28.76 -25.39 13.22
CA GLY A 52 29.27 -26.35 14.17
C GLY A 52 28.18 -26.84 15.12
N LEU A 53 28.39 -28.04 15.66
CA LEU A 53 27.54 -28.63 16.70
C LEU A 53 28.38 -29.02 17.91
N PRO A 54 27.78 -29.10 19.11
CA PRO A 54 28.52 -29.47 20.31
C PRO A 54 29.02 -30.91 20.18
N ALA A 55 30.30 -31.11 20.48
CA ALA A 55 30.97 -32.39 20.36
C ALA A 55 30.48 -33.34 21.45
N VAL A 56 30.13 -34.56 21.03
CA VAL A 56 29.77 -35.66 21.91
C VAL A 56 30.66 -36.86 21.57
N ASP A 57 31.01 -37.65 22.58
CA ASP A 57 31.71 -38.91 22.38
C ASP A 57 30.81 -39.86 21.56
N PRO A 58 31.29 -40.42 20.43
CA PRO A 58 30.48 -41.29 19.59
C PRO A 58 29.92 -42.53 20.31
N ALA A 59 30.69 -43.10 21.25
CA ALA A 59 30.37 -44.33 21.97
C ALA A 59 29.51 -44.08 23.20
N THR A 60 29.84 -43.05 23.99
CA THR A 60 29.17 -42.80 25.29
C THR A 60 28.11 -41.70 25.26
N LYS A 61 28.03 -40.92 24.16
CA LYS A 61 27.15 -39.74 23.99
C LYS A 61 27.35 -38.65 25.04
N THR A 62 28.45 -38.67 25.80
CA THR A 62 28.77 -37.64 26.79
C THR A 62 29.37 -36.40 26.11
N PRO A 63 29.13 -35.18 26.64
CA PRO A 63 29.76 -33.96 26.14
C PRO A 63 31.28 -34.02 26.20
N VAL A 64 31.96 -33.76 25.08
CA VAL A 64 33.43 -33.60 25.05
C VAL A 64 33.74 -32.19 25.49
N ILE A 65 34.36 -32.04 26.66
CA ILE A 65 34.75 -30.73 27.21
C ILE A 65 36.14 -30.36 26.67
N ASP A 66 36.28 -29.12 26.23
CA ASP A 66 37.57 -28.54 25.88
C ASP A 66 38.34 -28.20 27.17
N PRO A 67 39.50 -28.85 27.42
CA PRO A 67 40.26 -28.65 28.65
C PRO A 67 40.81 -27.22 28.81
N ALA A 68 40.92 -26.44 27.72
CA ALA A 68 41.43 -25.07 27.77
C ALA A 68 40.34 -24.04 28.14
N THR A 69 39.07 -24.30 27.79
CA THR A 69 37.97 -23.34 28.00
C THR A 69 36.97 -23.80 29.05
N GLY A 70 37.01 -25.08 29.46
CA GLY A 70 36.02 -25.69 30.35
C GLY A 70 34.62 -25.80 29.74
N LYS A 71 34.46 -25.44 28.45
CA LYS A 71 33.19 -25.48 27.72
C LYS A 71 33.14 -26.70 26.81
N GLN A 72 31.93 -27.13 26.43
CA GLN A 72 31.78 -28.21 25.46
C GLN A 72 32.44 -27.81 24.14
N LYS A 73 33.33 -28.66 23.63
CA LYS A 73 34.03 -28.46 22.36
C LYS A 73 33.01 -28.38 21.23
N ILE A 74 33.21 -27.51 20.26
CA ILE A 74 32.36 -27.43 19.05
C ILE A 74 33.05 -28.15 17.90
N ASN A 75 32.36 -29.12 17.29
CA ASN A 75 32.78 -29.77 16.05
C ASN A 75 32.31 -28.95 14.86
N TRP A 76 33.22 -28.15 14.30
CA TRP A 76 32.99 -27.35 13.11
C TRP A 76 33.00 -28.21 11.84
N MET A 77 32.07 -27.95 10.93
CA MET A 77 31.99 -28.67 9.67
C MET A 77 33.12 -28.24 8.71
N PRO A 78 33.74 -29.18 7.96
CA PRO A 78 34.89 -28.90 7.10
C PRO A 78 34.53 -28.09 5.85
N ARG A 79 33.24 -27.97 5.51
CA ARG A 79 32.76 -27.20 4.36
C ARG A 79 31.72 -26.18 4.81
N PRO A 80 31.71 -24.97 4.24
CA PRO A 80 30.70 -23.98 4.57
C PRO A 80 29.31 -24.46 4.13
N GLN A 81 28.30 -24.13 4.92
CA GLN A 81 26.91 -24.50 4.71
C GLN A 81 26.10 -23.29 4.25
N ILE A 82 24.97 -23.53 3.57
CA ILE A 82 24.09 -22.43 3.13
C ILE A 82 23.21 -21.92 4.28
N GLY A 83 23.37 -20.67 4.68
CA GLY A 83 22.57 -20.09 5.76
C GLY A 83 21.06 -20.07 5.47
N CYS A 84 20.65 -19.99 4.21
CA CYS A 84 19.23 -19.99 3.85
C CYS A 84 18.55 -21.35 4.03
N GLY A 85 19.28 -22.46 3.86
CA GLY A 85 18.76 -23.82 3.93
C GLY A 85 19.04 -24.51 5.26
N THR A 86 19.97 -23.99 6.05
CA THR A 86 20.25 -24.47 7.40
C THR A 86 19.23 -23.89 8.37
N ASN A 87 18.45 -24.75 9.02
CA ASN A 87 17.51 -24.37 10.07
C ASN A 87 18.19 -24.37 11.43
N ALA A 88 17.74 -23.47 12.30
CA ALA A 88 18.11 -23.45 13.71
C ALA A 88 17.77 -24.80 14.37
N THR A 89 18.74 -25.35 15.09
CA THR A 89 18.59 -26.55 15.92
C THR A 89 19.26 -26.30 17.28
N PRO A 90 18.81 -26.95 18.37
CA PRO A 90 19.46 -26.78 19.68
C PRO A 90 20.96 -27.05 19.61
N GLY A 91 21.76 -26.16 20.19
CA GLY A 91 23.23 -26.27 20.21
C GLY A 91 23.91 -25.88 18.91
N LEU A 92 23.18 -25.40 17.89
CA LEU A 92 23.77 -24.90 16.65
C LEU A 92 24.69 -23.70 16.92
N HIS A 93 25.93 -23.79 16.46
CA HIS A 93 26.90 -22.70 16.50
C HIS A 93 27.22 -22.25 15.08
N ILE A 94 27.20 -20.94 14.85
CA ILE A 94 27.42 -20.33 13.55
C ILE A 94 28.55 -19.30 13.67
N ARG A 95 29.47 -19.33 12.70
CA ARG A 95 30.44 -18.25 12.47
C ARG A 95 30.25 -17.67 11.08
N THR A 96 30.18 -16.35 10.98
CA THR A 96 29.89 -15.65 9.72
C THR A 96 31.07 -14.84 9.19
N THR A 97 32.17 -14.76 9.94
CA THR A 97 33.30 -13.85 9.69
C THR A 97 34.67 -14.55 9.56
N THR A 98 34.72 -15.88 9.59
CA THR A 98 35.96 -16.65 9.44
C THR A 98 36.57 -16.52 8.06
N GLN A 99 37.88 -16.78 7.92
CA GLN A 99 38.58 -16.68 6.64
C GLN A 99 37.92 -17.55 5.56
N MET A 100 37.56 -18.79 5.91
CA MET A 100 36.84 -19.70 5.01
C MET A 100 35.53 -19.09 4.48
N VAL A 101 34.75 -18.41 5.34
CA VAL A 101 33.50 -17.77 4.92
C VAL A 101 33.75 -16.56 4.03
N ARG A 102 34.78 -15.76 4.33
CA ARG A 102 35.19 -14.62 3.50
C ARG A 102 35.63 -15.08 2.11
N ASP A 103 36.55 -16.03 2.04
CA ASP A 103 37.05 -16.61 0.79
C ASP A 103 35.91 -17.19 -0.06
N ALA A 104 34.96 -17.89 0.58
CA ALA A 104 33.81 -18.46 -0.10
C ALA A 104 32.87 -17.38 -0.68
N ARG A 105 32.58 -16.31 0.07
CA ARG A 105 31.74 -15.20 -0.39
C ARG A 105 32.41 -14.42 -1.53
N GLU A 106 33.71 -14.16 -1.40
CA GLU A 106 34.50 -13.54 -2.47
C GLU A 106 34.50 -14.38 -3.75
N GLY A 107 34.69 -15.70 -3.63
CA GLY A 107 34.64 -16.61 -4.77
C GLY A 107 33.27 -16.65 -5.43
N VAL A 108 32.18 -16.72 -4.65
CA VAL A 108 30.81 -16.65 -5.18
C VAL A 108 30.56 -15.32 -5.88
N MET A 109 30.98 -14.20 -5.29
CA MET A 109 30.85 -12.87 -5.90
C MET A 109 31.60 -12.79 -7.22
N GLU A 110 32.81 -13.33 -7.29
CA GLU A 110 33.57 -13.40 -8.53
C GLU A 110 32.82 -14.18 -9.60
N PHE A 111 32.31 -15.39 -9.29
CA PHE A 111 31.51 -16.17 -10.24
C PHE A 111 30.25 -15.46 -10.74
N LEU A 112 29.58 -14.71 -9.86
CA LEU A 112 28.41 -13.91 -10.25
C LEU A 112 28.79 -12.76 -11.20
N LEU A 113 29.96 -12.16 -11.02
CA LEU A 113 30.43 -11.01 -11.81
C LEU A 113 31.16 -11.42 -13.11
N ILE A 114 31.60 -12.68 -13.26
CA ILE A 114 32.30 -13.18 -14.45
C ILE A 114 31.54 -12.85 -15.73
N ASN A 115 30.25 -13.23 -15.83
CA ASN A 115 29.43 -12.97 -17.01
C ASN A 115 28.47 -11.79 -16.86
N HIS A 116 28.47 -11.11 -15.70
CA HIS A 116 27.64 -9.92 -15.52
C HIS A 116 28.21 -8.74 -16.33
N PRO A 117 27.38 -7.98 -17.06
CA PRO A 117 27.83 -6.89 -17.92
C PRO A 117 28.28 -5.67 -17.11
N LEU A 118 29.11 -4.83 -17.72
CA LEU A 118 29.56 -3.55 -17.15
C LEU A 118 28.53 -2.43 -17.38
N ASP A 119 27.26 -2.75 -17.11
CA ASP A 119 26.10 -1.93 -17.45
C ASP A 119 25.70 -0.97 -16.32
N CYS A 120 26.40 -0.98 -15.17
CA CYS A 120 26.02 -0.20 -13.99
C CYS A 120 25.65 1.27 -14.27
N PRO A 121 26.34 2.03 -15.15
CA PRO A 121 25.96 3.41 -15.44
C PRO A 121 24.59 3.56 -16.13
N ILE A 122 24.25 2.60 -17.00
CA ILE A 122 23.00 2.63 -17.79
C ILE A 122 21.87 1.82 -17.15
N CYS A 123 22.20 0.90 -16.23
CA CYS A 123 21.27 0.06 -15.52
C CYS A 123 20.30 0.89 -14.65
N ASP A 124 19.01 0.60 -14.75
CA ASP A 124 17.97 1.32 -14.01
C ASP A 124 18.01 1.02 -12.50
N GLN A 125 18.36 -0.22 -12.14
CA GLN A 125 18.50 -0.68 -10.75
C GLN A 125 19.74 -0.08 -10.06
N ALA A 126 20.59 0.66 -10.77
CA ALA A 126 21.78 1.26 -10.16
C ALA A 126 21.37 2.13 -8.95
N GLY A 127 22.07 1.96 -7.83
CA GLY A 127 21.75 2.64 -6.57
C GLY A 127 20.77 1.90 -5.65
N GLU A 128 20.04 0.93 -6.17
CA GLU A 128 19.20 -0.01 -5.38
C GLU A 128 19.47 -1.48 -5.77
N CYS A 129 20.64 -1.75 -6.35
CA CYS A 129 21.04 -3.08 -6.82
C CYS A 129 21.75 -3.84 -5.71
N LYS A 130 21.16 -4.94 -5.24
CA LYS A 130 21.78 -5.81 -4.22
C LYS A 130 23.08 -6.43 -4.68
N LEU A 131 23.27 -6.65 -5.99
CA LEU A 131 24.57 -7.09 -6.52
C LEU A 131 25.66 -6.04 -6.33
N GLN A 132 25.35 -4.76 -6.52
CA GLN A 132 26.33 -3.67 -6.32
C GLN A 132 26.67 -3.52 -4.83
N GLU A 133 25.65 -3.50 -3.97
CA GLU A 133 25.84 -3.41 -2.51
C GLU A 133 26.72 -4.56 -1.97
N GLN A 134 26.36 -5.80 -2.31
CA GLN A 134 27.08 -6.97 -1.81
C GLN A 134 28.46 -7.14 -2.47
N ALA A 135 28.64 -6.73 -3.73
CA ALA A 135 29.97 -6.72 -4.36
C ALA A 135 30.92 -5.75 -3.66
N THR A 136 30.41 -4.59 -3.24
CA THR A 136 31.18 -3.59 -2.47
C THR A 136 31.49 -4.09 -1.06
N GLY A 137 30.54 -4.75 -0.39
CA GLY A 137 30.70 -5.21 0.99
C GLY A 137 31.46 -6.53 1.16
N TYR A 138 31.36 -7.45 0.20
CA TYR A 138 31.86 -8.84 0.33
C TYR A 138 32.69 -9.32 -0.87
N GLY A 139 32.89 -8.49 -1.90
CA GLY A 139 33.73 -8.81 -3.05
C GLY A 139 35.19 -8.40 -2.87
N ARG A 140 36.06 -8.85 -3.78
CA ARG A 140 37.51 -8.58 -3.76
C ARG A 140 37.91 -7.16 -4.16
N GLY A 141 37.02 -6.42 -4.81
CA GLY A 141 37.30 -5.08 -5.35
C GLY A 141 38.05 -5.04 -6.70
N TYR A 142 38.54 -6.17 -7.20
CA TYR A 142 39.15 -6.28 -8.53
C TYR A 142 38.69 -7.56 -9.25
N SER A 143 38.71 -7.56 -10.58
CA SER A 143 38.41 -8.73 -11.42
C SER A 143 39.72 -9.40 -11.86
N ARG A 144 39.73 -10.74 -11.90
CA ARG A 144 40.78 -11.53 -12.54
C ARG A 144 40.35 -12.07 -13.91
N PHE A 145 39.06 -11.91 -14.26
CA PHE A 145 38.49 -12.39 -15.51
C PHE A 145 38.83 -11.42 -16.65
N ILE A 146 39.60 -11.89 -17.62
CA ILE A 146 40.07 -11.14 -18.79
C ILE A 146 39.52 -11.67 -20.13
N GLU A 147 38.68 -12.70 -20.06
CA GLU A 147 38.07 -13.35 -21.22
C GLU A 147 36.81 -12.60 -21.68
N GLU A 148 36.26 -13.02 -22.81
CA GLU A 148 34.97 -12.52 -23.30
C GLU A 148 33.81 -12.99 -22.42
N LYS A 149 32.91 -12.06 -22.10
CA LYS A 149 31.68 -12.34 -21.34
C LYS A 149 30.61 -12.90 -22.27
N ASN A 150 29.77 -13.78 -21.73
CA ASN A 150 28.59 -14.26 -22.46
C ASN A 150 27.64 -13.11 -22.83
N VAL A 151 27.27 -13.03 -24.11
CA VAL A 151 26.26 -12.10 -24.60
C VAL A 151 24.90 -12.78 -24.57
N LYS A 152 23.93 -12.15 -23.91
CA LYS A 152 22.54 -12.63 -23.81
C LYS A 152 21.57 -11.58 -24.36
N PRO A 153 20.31 -11.96 -24.67
CA PRO A 153 19.31 -11.01 -25.13
C PRO A 153 19.13 -9.82 -24.18
N LYS A 154 19.06 -8.62 -24.75
CA LYS A 154 18.77 -7.37 -24.03
C LYS A 154 17.38 -6.87 -24.45
N ARG A 155 16.73 -6.09 -23.59
CA ARG A 155 15.46 -5.40 -23.89
C ARG A 155 14.34 -6.32 -24.40
N THR A 156 14.32 -7.57 -23.94
CA THR A 156 13.27 -8.53 -24.30
C THR A 156 12.00 -8.16 -23.54
N GLN A 157 10.89 -7.93 -24.24
CA GLN A 157 9.60 -7.72 -23.58
C GLN A 157 9.06 -9.07 -23.12
N LEU A 158 8.92 -9.24 -21.80
CA LEU A 158 8.30 -10.44 -21.24
C LEU A 158 6.78 -10.30 -21.13
N GLY A 159 6.27 -9.08 -21.18
CA GLY A 159 4.85 -8.75 -21.11
C GLY A 159 4.64 -7.24 -21.14
N PRO A 160 3.43 -6.74 -20.88
CA PRO A 160 3.08 -5.33 -21.06
C PRO A 160 3.81 -4.38 -20.10
N ARG A 161 4.35 -4.90 -18.98
CA ARG A 161 4.88 -4.08 -17.88
C ARG A 161 6.34 -4.38 -17.51
N VAL A 162 6.92 -5.48 -17.99
CA VAL A 162 8.25 -5.94 -17.57
C VAL A 162 9.15 -6.16 -18.77
N THR A 163 10.28 -5.47 -18.78
CA THR A 163 11.37 -5.64 -19.76
C THR A 163 12.54 -6.39 -19.12
N LEU A 164 13.05 -7.41 -19.82
CA LEU A 164 14.21 -8.22 -19.44
C LEU A 164 15.48 -7.79 -20.17
N ASP A 165 16.52 -7.49 -19.40
CA ASP A 165 17.91 -7.40 -19.84
C ASP A 165 18.66 -8.64 -19.27
N ASP A 166 18.64 -9.78 -19.98
CA ASP A 166 18.98 -11.10 -19.44
C ASP A 166 20.47 -11.27 -19.09
N GLU A 167 21.36 -10.53 -19.74
CA GLU A 167 22.77 -10.46 -19.39
C GLU A 167 23.02 -10.04 -17.93
N ARG A 168 22.11 -9.26 -17.33
CA ARG A 168 22.19 -8.84 -15.93
C ARG A 168 21.66 -9.91 -14.98
N CYS A 169 20.95 -10.93 -15.48
CA CYS A 169 20.33 -11.97 -14.67
C CYS A 169 21.38 -12.90 -14.06
N ILE A 170 21.32 -13.07 -12.74
CA ILE A 170 22.20 -13.96 -11.97
C ILE A 170 21.56 -15.32 -11.67
N LEU A 171 20.49 -15.68 -12.40
CA LEU A 171 19.82 -16.99 -12.31
C LEU A 171 19.36 -17.39 -10.89
N CYS A 172 18.99 -16.41 -10.07
CA CYS A 172 18.61 -16.63 -8.67
C CYS A 172 17.22 -17.29 -8.49
N SER A 173 16.44 -17.40 -9.58
CA SER A 173 15.08 -17.97 -9.66
C SER A 173 13.98 -17.27 -8.82
N ARG A 174 14.22 -16.07 -8.28
CA ARG A 174 13.19 -15.37 -7.48
C ARG A 174 11.92 -15.08 -8.29
N CYS A 175 12.07 -14.56 -9.51
CA CYS A 175 10.95 -14.25 -10.40
C CYS A 175 10.16 -15.51 -10.79
N VAL A 176 10.85 -16.59 -11.15
CA VAL A 176 10.23 -17.90 -11.49
C VAL A 176 9.41 -18.42 -10.32
N ARG A 177 10.00 -18.48 -9.11
CA ARG A 177 9.29 -18.92 -7.91
C ARG A 177 8.12 -18.04 -7.55
N PHE A 178 8.28 -16.71 -7.61
CA PHE A 178 7.18 -15.79 -7.36
C PHE A 178 6.00 -16.04 -8.30
N SER A 179 6.28 -16.16 -9.60
CA SER A 179 5.25 -16.37 -10.62
C SER A 179 4.46 -17.65 -10.33
N LYS A 180 5.16 -18.75 -10.02
CA LYS A 180 4.56 -20.05 -9.71
C LYS A 180 3.84 -20.08 -8.35
N GLU A 181 4.49 -19.61 -7.30
CA GLU A 181 4.08 -19.81 -5.90
C GLU A 181 3.08 -18.77 -5.42
N ILE A 182 3.24 -17.51 -5.82
CA ILE A 182 2.46 -16.38 -5.31
C ILE A 182 1.44 -15.92 -6.32
N ALA A 183 1.88 -15.54 -7.53
CA ALA A 183 0.98 -15.10 -8.59
C ALA A 183 0.12 -16.23 -9.18
N LYS A 184 0.44 -17.49 -8.85
CA LYS A 184 -0.21 -18.72 -9.35
C LYS A 184 -0.26 -18.77 -10.88
N ASP A 185 0.75 -18.20 -11.51
CA ASP A 185 0.93 -18.10 -12.94
C ASP A 185 2.34 -18.57 -13.33
N ASP A 186 2.51 -19.86 -13.59
CA ASP A 186 3.81 -20.49 -13.90
C ASP A 186 4.23 -20.17 -15.35
N VAL A 187 4.56 -18.90 -15.61
CA VAL A 187 4.88 -18.40 -16.96
C VAL A 187 6.37 -18.19 -17.20
N LEU A 188 7.19 -18.05 -16.15
CA LEU A 188 8.64 -17.81 -16.27
C LEU A 188 9.44 -19.09 -16.04
N GLY A 189 10.49 -19.30 -16.83
CA GLY A 189 11.39 -20.44 -16.67
C GLY A 189 12.80 -20.16 -17.18
N PHE A 190 13.75 -21.01 -16.78
CA PHE A 190 15.08 -21.04 -17.39
C PHE A 190 15.11 -22.06 -18.52
N VAL A 191 15.64 -21.65 -19.65
CA VAL A 191 16.00 -22.52 -20.77
C VAL A 191 17.51 -22.65 -20.87
N ASP A 192 17.98 -23.58 -21.69
CA ASP A 192 19.39 -23.94 -21.85
C ASP A 192 20.06 -24.42 -20.54
N ARG A 193 21.38 -24.66 -20.58
CA ARG A 193 22.14 -25.21 -19.45
C ARG A 193 23.48 -24.51 -19.29
N GLY A 194 24.00 -24.54 -18.06
CA GLY A 194 25.32 -23.98 -17.74
C GLY A 194 25.35 -22.46 -17.83
N SER A 195 26.43 -21.90 -18.36
CA SER A 195 26.63 -20.45 -18.49
C SER A 195 25.71 -19.80 -19.54
N HIS A 196 25.09 -20.60 -20.40
CA HIS A 196 24.15 -20.15 -21.44
C HIS A 196 22.68 -20.16 -20.98
N SER A 197 22.39 -20.53 -19.73
CA SER A 197 21.00 -20.50 -19.25
C SER A 197 20.40 -19.08 -19.30
N THR A 198 19.19 -18.98 -19.85
CA THR A 198 18.47 -17.71 -20.08
C THR A 198 17.08 -17.76 -19.48
N LEU A 199 16.63 -16.64 -18.91
CA LEU A 199 15.26 -16.47 -18.44
C LEU A 199 14.34 -16.16 -19.63
N THR A 200 13.21 -16.86 -19.73
CA THR A 200 12.19 -16.59 -20.75
C THR A 200 10.79 -16.89 -20.23
N CYS A 201 9.78 -16.42 -20.96
CA CYS A 201 8.41 -16.88 -20.80
C CYS A 201 8.22 -18.26 -21.48
N TYR A 202 7.27 -19.04 -20.99
CA TYR A 202 6.79 -20.24 -21.66
C TYR A 202 6.31 -19.90 -23.09
N PRO A 203 6.58 -20.73 -24.11
CA PRO A 203 6.21 -20.43 -25.49
C PRO A 203 4.73 -20.06 -25.65
N GLY A 204 4.46 -18.92 -26.29
CA GLY A 204 3.11 -18.41 -26.53
C GLY A 204 2.44 -17.74 -25.33
N ARG A 205 3.16 -17.54 -24.22
CA ARG A 205 2.66 -16.86 -23.02
C ARG A 205 3.49 -15.62 -22.71
N GLU A 206 2.86 -14.67 -22.02
CA GLU A 206 3.48 -13.44 -21.55
C GLU A 206 3.29 -13.29 -20.05
N LEU A 207 4.23 -12.61 -19.38
CA LEU A 207 4.13 -12.18 -18.00
C LEU A 207 3.13 -11.02 -17.88
N ALA A 208 1.84 -11.34 -17.98
CA ALA A 208 0.75 -10.38 -18.07
C ALA A 208 -0.19 -10.35 -16.84
N ASN A 209 0.00 -11.25 -15.86
CA ASN A 209 -0.81 -11.27 -14.63
C ASN A 209 -0.70 -9.96 -13.84
N ASN A 210 -1.71 -9.67 -13.01
CA ASN A 210 -1.82 -8.44 -12.21
C ASN A 210 -0.77 -8.33 -11.08
N TYR A 211 0.28 -9.13 -11.09
CA TYR A 211 1.34 -9.12 -10.08
C TYR A 211 2.74 -9.14 -10.70
N SER A 212 2.85 -8.93 -12.01
CA SER A 212 4.10 -9.04 -12.76
C SER A 212 5.20 -8.11 -12.25
N LEU A 213 4.89 -6.89 -11.80
CA LEU A 213 5.90 -5.92 -11.35
C LEU A 213 6.52 -6.29 -9.99
N ASN A 214 5.91 -7.18 -9.22
CA ASN A 214 6.57 -7.74 -8.04
C ASN A 214 7.83 -8.53 -8.41
N THR A 215 7.91 -9.06 -9.64
CA THR A 215 9.15 -9.69 -10.15
C THR A 215 10.28 -8.69 -10.32
N VAL A 216 9.97 -7.41 -10.60
CA VAL A 216 10.93 -6.30 -10.65
C VAL A 216 11.41 -5.99 -9.24
N ASP A 217 10.48 -5.82 -8.28
CA ASP A 217 10.84 -5.47 -6.89
C ASP A 217 11.73 -6.51 -6.22
N ILE A 218 11.48 -7.80 -6.45
CA ILE A 218 12.28 -8.88 -5.84
C ILE A 218 13.57 -9.19 -6.61
N CYS A 219 13.72 -8.68 -7.83
CA CYS A 219 14.91 -8.94 -8.64
C CYS A 219 16.12 -8.28 -7.96
N PRO A 220 17.13 -9.04 -7.52
CA PRO A 220 18.27 -8.45 -6.79
C PRO A 220 19.22 -7.65 -7.71
N VAL A 221 18.94 -7.64 -9.01
CA VAL A 221 19.75 -7.08 -10.10
C VAL A 221 18.83 -6.38 -11.08
N GLY A 222 19.36 -5.50 -11.93
CA GLY A 222 18.56 -4.80 -12.95
C GLY A 222 18.25 -5.62 -14.20
N ALA A 223 17.97 -6.92 -14.04
CA ALA A 223 17.59 -7.80 -15.13
C ALA A 223 16.12 -7.62 -15.51
N LEU A 224 15.23 -7.61 -14.52
CA LEU A 224 13.81 -7.31 -14.72
C LEU A 224 13.57 -5.88 -14.31
N THR A 225 13.08 -5.06 -15.23
CA THR A 225 12.81 -3.63 -15.00
C THR A 225 11.39 -3.29 -15.42
N SER A 226 10.78 -2.32 -14.73
CA SER A 226 9.47 -1.79 -15.14
C SER A 226 9.61 -1.08 -16.48
N THR A 227 8.82 -1.51 -17.47
CA THR A 227 8.79 -0.87 -18.80
C THR A 227 8.37 0.60 -18.69
N ASP A 228 7.53 0.95 -17.73
CA ASP A 228 7.08 2.33 -17.50
C ASP A 228 8.15 3.18 -16.81
N PHE A 229 8.88 2.66 -15.81
CA PHE A 229 9.81 3.48 -15.01
C PHE A 229 11.23 3.57 -15.61
N ARG A 230 11.67 2.53 -16.34
CA ARG A 230 13.07 2.41 -16.79
C ARG A 230 13.57 3.68 -17.48
N PHE A 231 14.72 4.17 -17.02
CA PHE A 231 15.43 5.34 -17.55
C PHE A 231 14.73 6.69 -17.35
N LYS A 232 13.60 6.77 -16.63
CA LYS A 232 12.94 8.05 -16.32
C LYS A 232 13.63 8.80 -15.17
N MET A 233 14.13 8.10 -14.16
CA MET A 233 14.76 8.72 -13.00
C MET A 233 15.70 7.74 -12.28
N ARG A 234 16.71 8.25 -11.57
CA ARG A 234 17.53 7.43 -10.65
C ARG A 234 16.98 7.50 -9.23
N VAL A 235 17.06 6.39 -8.53
CA VAL A 235 16.39 6.20 -7.24
C VAL A 235 16.93 7.07 -6.11
N TRP A 236 18.21 7.43 -6.14
CA TRP A 236 18.80 8.36 -5.17
C TRP A 236 18.29 9.81 -5.30
N PHE A 237 17.61 10.15 -6.39
CA PHE A 237 16.95 11.44 -6.54
C PHE A 237 15.48 11.44 -6.08
N LEU A 238 14.91 10.27 -5.84
CA LEU A 238 13.49 10.12 -5.52
C LEU A 238 13.28 10.22 -4.00
N LYS A 239 12.32 11.05 -3.61
CA LYS A 239 11.77 11.07 -2.26
C LYS A 239 10.81 9.89 -2.09
N GLN A 240 10.99 9.14 -1.01
CA GLN A 240 10.08 8.09 -0.59
C GLN A 240 9.00 8.67 0.33
N THR A 241 7.75 8.25 0.15
CA THR A 241 6.64 8.58 1.05
C THR A 241 5.79 7.34 1.30
N ASN A 242 5.57 7.01 2.57
CA ASN A 242 4.72 5.88 2.94
C ASN A 242 3.25 6.20 2.62
N SER A 243 2.59 5.29 1.90
CA SER A 243 1.18 5.40 1.54
C SER A 243 0.50 4.04 1.60
N ILE A 244 -0.76 4.02 1.17
CA ILE A 244 -1.65 2.86 1.14
C ILE A 244 -2.25 2.76 -0.27
N ASP A 245 -2.41 1.54 -0.76
CA ASP A 245 -3.14 1.26 -2.00
C ASP A 245 -4.64 1.54 -1.82
N THR A 246 -5.20 2.36 -2.71
CA THR A 246 -6.61 2.77 -2.65
C THR A 246 -7.50 1.99 -3.62
N GLU A 247 -6.98 0.94 -4.28
CA GLU A 247 -7.76 0.14 -5.24
C GLU A 247 -8.87 -0.69 -4.58
N SER A 248 -8.65 -1.18 -3.36
CA SER A 248 -9.59 -2.09 -2.68
C SER A 248 -9.48 -2.01 -1.16
N SER A 249 -10.41 -2.67 -0.47
CA SER A 249 -10.48 -2.71 1.00
C SER A 249 -9.31 -3.47 1.64
N VAL A 250 -8.42 -4.10 0.87
CA VAL A 250 -7.19 -4.73 1.38
C VAL A 250 -6.26 -3.69 2.02
N GLY A 251 -6.11 -2.52 1.39
CA GLY A 251 -5.25 -1.45 1.89
C GLY A 251 -3.76 -1.83 1.95
N ALA A 252 -3.23 -2.40 0.87
CA ALA A 252 -1.83 -2.81 0.79
C ALA A 252 -0.88 -1.64 1.10
N ASN A 253 0.17 -1.87 1.90
CA ASN A 253 1.12 -0.83 2.24
C ASN A 253 2.03 -0.52 1.03
N THR A 254 2.23 0.76 0.73
CA THR A 254 3.00 1.20 -0.44
C THR A 254 4.04 2.25 -0.08
N THR A 255 5.01 2.42 -0.97
CA THR A 255 5.95 3.54 -1.00
C THR A 255 5.79 4.27 -2.32
N ILE A 256 5.50 5.56 -2.24
CA ILE A 256 5.41 6.47 -3.38
C ILE A 256 6.77 7.10 -3.61
N TRP A 257 7.26 7.02 -4.85
CA TRP A 257 8.53 7.61 -5.25
C TRP A 257 8.28 8.83 -6.12
N SER A 258 8.65 10.00 -5.61
CA SER A 258 8.37 11.27 -6.24
C SER A 258 9.58 12.20 -6.26
N ARG A 259 9.58 13.13 -7.21
CA ARG A 259 10.56 14.23 -7.28
C ARG A 259 9.91 15.44 -7.94
N GLU A 260 10.16 16.62 -7.39
CA GLU A 260 9.69 17.90 -7.97
C GLU A 260 8.17 17.91 -8.24
N GLY A 261 7.42 17.27 -7.35
CA GLY A 261 5.96 17.17 -7.44
C GLY A 261 5.42 16.16 -8.44
N VAL A 262 6.28 15.37 -9.10
CA VAL A 262 5.89 14.30 -10.02
C VAL A 262 6.12 12.94 -9.35
N ILE A 263 5.13 12.05 -9.43
CA ILE A 263 5.25 10.65 -9.02
C ILE A 263 5.79 9.84 -10.20
N TYR A 264 6.84 9.06 -9.97
CA TYR A 264 7.48 8.25 -11.01
C TYR A 264 7.11 6.77 -10.91
N ARG A 265 6.95 6.24 -9.69
CA ARG A 265 6.55 4.84 -9.45
C ARG A 265 5.95 4.65 -8.06
N ILE A 266 5.21 3.57 -7.92
CA ILE A 266 4.74 3.03 -6.63
C ILE A 266 5.35 1.62 -6.47
N THR A 267 5.90 1.35 -5.29
CA THR A 267 6.41 0.02 -4.91
C THR A 267 5.71 -0.48 -3.64
N PRO A 268 5.65 -1.79 -3.39
CA PRO A 268 5.14 -2.33 -2.14
C PRO A 268 6.04 -1.90 -0.98
N ARG A 269 5.42 -1.65 0.17
CA ARG A 269 6.11 -1.54 1.46
C ARG A 269 5.77 -2.77 2.28
N ARG A 270 6.77 -3.37 2.93
CA ARG A 270 6.56 -4.62 3.67
C ARG A 270 5.61 -4.39 4.85
N ASN A 271 4.54 -5.19 4.92
CA ASN A 271 3.66 -5.32 6.08
C ASN A 271 3.14 -6.76 6.14
N ASP A 272 3.75 -7.57 7.00
CA ASP A 272 3.46 -9.00 7.14
C ASP A 272 2.04 -9.29 7.68
N ALA A 273 1.31 -8.27 8.14
CA ALA A 273 -0.08 -8.40 8.56
C ALA A 273 -1.10 -8.06 7.44
N VAL A 274 -0.67 -7.47 6.32
CA VAL A 274 -1.56 -6.98 5.25
C VAL A 274 -1.17 -7.51 3.87
N ASN A 275 -0.02 -7.11 3.34
CA ASN A 275 0.37 -7.41 1.97
C ASN A 275 1.69 -8.18 1.84
N ASP A 276 2.28 -8.59 2.96
CA ASP A 276 3.65 -9.12 3.01
C ASP A 276 4.62 -8.16 2.32
N THR A 277 5.07 -8.47 1.11
CA THR A 277 5.94 -7.63 0.28
C THR A 277 5.35 -7.39 -1.11
N TRP A 278 4.08 -7.70 -1.31
CA TRP A 278 3.42 -7.75 -2.61
C TRP A 278 2.48 -6.57 -2.82
N MET A 279 2.19 -6.26 -4.08
CA MET A 279 1.18 -5.27 -4.47
C MET A 279 0.66 -5.60 -5.87
N PRO A 280 -0.64 -5.43 -6.14
CA PRO A 280 -1.17 -5.58 -7.50
C PRO A 280 -0.59 -4.53 -8.46
N ASP A 281 -0.48 -4.89 -9.73
CA ASP A 281 0.00 -4.01 -10.80
C ASP A 281 -0.99 -2.88 -11.09
N SER A 282 -2.29 -3.14 -10.99
CA SER A 282 -3.37 -2.15 -11.07
C SER A 282 -3.21 -1.03 -10.04
N GLY A 283 -2.98 -1.37 -8.77
CA GLY A 283 -2.70 -0.41 -7.70
C GLY A 283 -1.46 0.46 -7.97
N ARG A 284 -0.43 -0.07 -8.66
CA ARG A 284 0.77 0.70 -9.04
C ARG A 284 0.51 1.77 -10.10
N LEU A 285 -0.59 1.67 -10.84
CA LEU A 285 -0.95 2.63 -11.88
C LEU A 285 -1.83 3.77 -11.37
N LEU A 286 -2.34 3.68 -10.13
CA LEU A 286 -3.23 4.68 -9.54
C LEU A 286 -2.62 6.09 -9.53
N TYR A 287 -1.29 6.23 -9.42
CA TYR A 287 -0.64 7.55 -9.43
C TYR A 287 -0.88 8.33 -10.73
N LYS A 288 -1.20 7.65 -11.84
CA LYS A 288 -1.49 8.30 -13.12
C LYS A 288 -2.69 9.24 -13.04
N GLN A 289 -3.61 9.02 -12.09
CA GLN A 289 -4.74 9.91 -11.84
C GLN A 289 -4.28 11.31 -11.42
N VAL A 290 -3.13 11.45 -10.75
CA VAL A 290 -2.61 12.76 -10.32
C VAL A 290 -2.37 13.68 -11.50
N ALA A 291 -1.85 13.13 -12.61
CA ALA A 291 -1.54 13.87 -13.83
C ALA A 291 -2.63 13.72 -14.92
N ALA A 292 -3.82 13.22 -14.57
CA ALA A 292 -4.89 13.03 -15.54
C ALA A 292 -5.39 14.38 -16.09
N ALA A 293 -5.70 14.41 -17.39
CA ALA A 293 -6.13 15.64 -18.07
C ALA A 293 -7.49 16.17 -17.57
N ASN A 294 -8.31 15.30 -16.98
CA ASN A 294 -9.63 15.64 -16.45
C ASN A 294 -9.60 16.03 -14.97
N ARG A 295 -8.45 16.39 -14.38
CA ARG A 295 -8.38 16.92 -13.00
C ARG A 295 -9.17 18.23 -12.89
N LEU A 296 -9.97 18.35 -11.83
CA LEU A 296 -10.73 19.57 -11.53
C LEU A 296 -9.82 20.62 -10.88
N SER A 297 -10.00 21.88 -11.26
CA SER A 297 -9.35 23.05 -10.66
C SER A 297 -10.26 24.26 -10.78
N SER A 298 -10.22 25.17 -9.80
CA SER A 298 -10.98 26.41 -9.83
C SER A 298 -10.07 27.62 -9.59
N PRO A 299 -10.19 28.70 -10.38
CA PRO A 299 -9.49 29.95 -10.12
C PRO A 299 -10.15 30.78 -9.00
N ALA A 300 -11.38 30.43 -8.60
CA ALA A 300 -12.12 31.17 -7.58
C ALA A 300 -11.50 30.96 -6.18
N PRO A 301 -11.44 32.01 -5.34
CA PRO A 301 -11.03 31.86 -3.94
C PRO A 301 -11.88 30.83 -3.21
N LEU A 302 -11.25 30.00 -2.37
CA LEU A 302 -11.94 28.96 -1.62
C LEU A 302 -13.10 29.52 -0.79
N ASP A 303 -12.91 30.67 -0.13
CA ASP A 303 -13.94 31.26 0.73
C ASP A 303 -15.20 31.67 -0.04
N ASP A 304 -15.06 32.10 -1.30
CA ASP A 304 -16.20 32.40 -2.17
C ASP A 304 -16.95 31.14 -2.57
N LEU A 305 -16.23 30.06 -2.88
CA LEU A 305 -16.83 28.76 -3.18
C LEU A 305 -17.56 28.20 -1.94
N ILE A 306 -16.97 28.35 -0.75
CA ILE A 306 -17.58 27.94 0.52
C ILE A 306 -18.86 28.75 0.79
N ALA A 307 -18.84 30.06 0.59
CA ALA A 307 -20.02 30.91 0.79
C ALA A 307 -21.17 30.54 -0.17
N GLN A 308 -20.85 30.30 -1.44
CA GLN A 308 -21.82 29.82 -2.43
C GLN A 308 -22.38 28.45 -2.05
N ALA A 309 -21.51 27.50 -1.69
CA ALA A 309 -21.91 26.16 -1.27
C ALA A 309 -22.82 26.20 -0.04
N ALA A 310 -22.42 26.93 1.01
CA ALA A 310 -23.21 27.09 2.23
C ALA A 310 -24.60 27.69 1.94
N THR A 311 -24.69 28.64 1.00
CA THR A 311 -25.96 29.23 0.58
C THR A 311 -26.88 28.21 -0.10
N LEU A 312 -26.34 27.43 -1.06
CA LEU A 312 -27.10 26.37 -1.73
C LEU A 312 -27.52 25.26 -0.76
N LEU A 313 -26.65 24.86 0.16
CA LEU A 313 -26.92 23.83 1.16
C LEU A 313 -28.00 24.27 2.16
N ARG A 314 -27.95 25.51 2.66
CA ARG A 314 -29.00 26.03 3.57
C ARG A 314 -30.35 26.11 2.88
N ARG A 315 -30.39 26.57 1.63
CA ARG A 315 -31.61 26.59 0.83
C ARG A 315 -32.16 25.17 0.65
N GLY A 316 -31.30 24.23 0.27
CA GLY A 316 -31.68 22.82 0.11
C GLY A 316 -32.12 22.15 1.40
N ALA A 317 -31.59 22.57 2.55
CA ALA A 317 -31.98 22.10 3.88
C ALA A 317 -33.24 22.80 4.43
N GLY A 318 -33.80 23.77 3.72
CA GLY A 318 -34.96 24.53 4.17
C GLY A 318 -34.66 25.45 5.35
N VAL A 319 -33.53 26.18 5.33
CA VAL A 319 -33.16 27.16 6.36
C VAL A 319 -33.20 28.59 5.78
N PRO A 320 -34.15 29.47 6.19
CA PRO A 320 -35.32 29.21 7.04
C PRO A 320 -36.39 28.34 6.35
N PRO A 321 -37.29 27.67 7.10
CA PRO A 321 -38.21 26.67 6.56
C PRO A 321 -39.28 27.30 5.67
N ALA A 322 -38.97 27.40 4.38
CA ALA A 322 -39.91 27.72 3.32
C ALA A 322 -39.94 26.58 2.29
N SER A 323 -41.05 25.85 2.30
CA SER A 323 -41.54 24.91 1.28
C SER A 323 -40.57 23.89 0.66
N GLY A 324 -40.46 22.72 1.27
CA GLY A 324 -40.35 21.44 0.54
C GLY A 324 -39.08 21.20 -0.30
N ASP A 325 -38.01 21.96 -0.11
CA ASP A 325 -36.68 21.61 -0.64
C ASP A 325 -35.98 20.69 0.36
N THR A 326 -35.45 19.59 -0.17
CA THR A 326 -34.89 18.48 0.60
C THR A 326 -33.49 18.17 0.09
N LEU A 327 -32.54 18.32 1.00
CA LEU A 327 -31.12 18.05 0.79
C LEU A 327 -30.83 16.58 1.07
N ALA A 328 -30.15 15.91 0.14
CA ALA A 328 -29.53 14.61 0.37
C ALA A 328 -28.00 14.72 0.28
N LEU A 329 -27.33 13.84 1.02
CA LEU A 329 -25.88 13.67 0.98
C LEU A 329 -25.56 12.37 0.25
N VAL A 330 -24.61 12.42 -0.68
CA VAL A 330 -23.91 11.23 -1.18
C VAL A 330 -22.46 11.30 -0.71
N ALA A 331 -22.13 10.48 0.29
CA ALA A 331 -20.77 10.33 0.80
C ALA A 331 -19.99 9.25 0.03
N SER A 332 -18.72 9.01 0.39
CA SER A 332 -17.88 8.01 -0.26
C SER A 332 -17.17 7.07 0.71
N THR A 333 -17.12 5.79 0.39
CA THR A 333 -16.26 4.79 1.05
C THR A 333 -14.79 4.88 0.61
N ARG A 334 -14.48 5.70 -0.41
CA ARG A 334 -13.10 6.02 -0.84
C ARG A 334 -12.50 7.22 -0.09
N ALA A 335 -13.35 7.99 0.61
CA ALA A 335 -12.93 9.10 1.46
C ALA A 335 -12.15 8.62 2.69
N THR A 336 -11.24 9.45 3.22
CA THR A 336 -10.48 9.13 4.43
C THR A 336 -11.38 9.06 5.66
N LEU A 337 -10.86 8.46 6.74
CA LEU A 337 -11.58 8.37 8.01
C LEU A 337 -11.97 9.76 8.53
N GLU A 338 -11.08 10.74 8.36
CA GLU A 338 -11.27 12.12 8.76
C GLU A 338 -12.32 12.83 7.90
N GLU A 339 -12.33 12.57 6.59
CA GLU A 339 -13.34 13.09 5.67
C GLU A 339 -14.73 12.52 5.97
N GLN A 340 -14.83 11.22 6.24
CA GLN A 340 -16.08 10.56 6.62
C GLN A 340 -16.65 11.12 7.92
N HIS A 341 -15.79 11.39 8.91
CA HIS A 341 -16.20 12.03 10.17
C HIS A 341 -16.73 13.45 9.96
N LEU A 342 -16.04 14.26 9.17
CA LEU A 342 -16.49 15.61 8.86
C LEU A 342 -17.76 15.62 8.00
N ALA A 343 -17.90 14.68 7.07
CA ALA A 343 -19.11 14.50 6.28
C ALA A 343 -20.32 14.16 7.17
N LYS A 344 -20.13 13.28 8.16
CA LYS A 344 -21.17 12.98 9.17
C LYS A 344 -21.54 14.23 9.97
N LYS A 345 -20.56 14.97 10.50
CA LYS A 345 -20.82 16.21 11.25
C LYS A 345 -21.55 17.27 10.41
N LEU A 346 -21.21 17.38 9.14
CA LEU A 346 -21.88 18.28 8.21
C LEU A 346 -23.32 17.85 7.94
N ALA A 347 -23.57 16.54 7.76
CA ALA A 347 -24.91 15.99 7.61
C ALA A 347 -25.77 16.25 8.85
N ASP A 348 -25.20 16.07 10.05
CA ASP A 348 -25.86 16.34 11.32
C ASP A 348 -26.17 17.84 11.48
N ALA A 349 -25.22 18.74 11.16
CA ALA A 349 -25.43 20.19 11.22
C ALA A 349 -26.50 20.72 10.24
N LEU A 350 -26.66 20.04 9.10
CA LEU A 350 -27.68 20.34 8.09
C LEU A 350 -29.01 19.61 8.34
N ASN A 351 -29.12 18.85 9.44
CA ASN A 351 -30.28 18.03 9.77
C ASN A 351 -30.70 17.06 8.64
N ILE A 352 -29.74 16.57 7.84
CA ILE A 352 -30.00 15.59 6.78
C ILE A 352 -30.37 14.28 7.47
N PRO A 353 -31.60 13.75 7.30
CA PRO A 353 -31.98 12.50 7.96
C PRO A 353 -31.16 11.34 7.40
N VAL A 354 -30.94 10.29 8.21
CA VAL A 354 -30.22 9.07 7.78
C VAL A 354 -30.80 8.49 6.48
N THR A 355 -32.10 8.61 6.29
CA THR A 355 -32.82 8.19 5.09
C THR A 355 -32.44 8.92 3.80
N ALA A 356 -31.85 10.12 3.90
CA ALA A 356 -31.35 10.95 2.81
C ALA A 356 -29.81 11.04 2.79
N ARG A 357 -29.14 10.17 3.56
CA ARG A 357 -27.69 9.96 3.49
C ARG A 357 -27.47 8.68 2.68
N HIS A 358 -26.79 8.83 1.55
CA HIS A 358 -26.46 7.74 0.64
C HIS A 358 -24.95 7.56 0.62
N ILE A 359 -24.52 6.31 0.56
CA ILE A 359 -23.13 5.97 0.28
C ILE A 359 -23.19 4.73 -0.61
N PRO A 360 -22.62 4.76 -1.83
CA PRO A 360 -22.60 3.59 -2.68
C PRO A 360 -21.50 2.62 -2.24
N ALA A 361 -21.74 1.31 -2.38
CA ALA A 361 -20.65 0.33 -2.42
C ALA A 361 -20.05 0.28 -3.83
N HIS A 362 -18.73 0.17 -3.89
CA HIS A 362 -17.99 -0.08 -5.12
C HIS A 362 -17.57 -1.53 -5.12
N LEU A 363 -18.23 -2.38 -5.91
CA LEU A 363 -17.98 -3.82 -5.90
C LEU A 363 -17.30 -4.26 -7.20
N GLY A 364 -16.45 -5.27 -7.11
CA GLY A 364 -15.80 -5.90 -8.24
C GLY A 364 -15.39 -7.34 -7.93
N GLU A 365 -14.69 -7.98 -8.87
CA GLU A 365 -14.21 -9.35 -8.65
C GLU A 365 -13.03 -9.38 -7.68
N SER A 366 -12.99 -10.36 -6.78
CA SER A 366 -11.84 -10.61 -5.91
C SER A 366 -10.83 -11.52 -6.62
N ASP A 367 -9.53 -11.25 -6.44
CA ASP A 367 -8.48 -12.14 -6.95
C ASP A 367 -7.98 -13.15 -5.91
N GLY A 368 -8.54 -13.11 -4.70
CA GLY A 368 -8.15 -14.00 -3.61
C GLY A 368 -6.77 -13.70 -2.99
N LEU A 369 -6.11 -12.61 -3.40
CA LEU A 369 -4.76 -12.25 -2.96
C LEU A 369 -4.72 -10.84 -2.36
N LEU A 370 -4.67 -9.77 -3.16
CA LEU A 370 -4.58 -8.38 -2.67
C LEU A 370 -5.59 -7.42 -3.32
N VAL A 371 -6.51 -7.96 -4.13
CA VAL A 371 -7.63 -7.19 -4.67
C VAL A 371 -8.91 -7.82 -4.17
N SER A 372 -9.57 -7.17 -3.21
CA SER A 372 -10.83 -7.63 -2.63
C SER A 372 -12.04 -7.24 -3.48
N ALA A 373 -13.20 -7.84 -3.17
CA ALA A 373 -14.45 -7.52 -3.84
C ALA A 373 -14.93 -6.09 -3.53
N ASP A 374 -14.67 -5.58 -2.32
CA ASP A 374 -14.91 -4.18 -1.97
C ASP A 374 -13.77 -3.31 -2.55
N ARG A 375 -14.11 -2.52 -3.58
CA ARG A 375 -13.20 -1.61 -4.31
C ARG A 375 -13.07 -0.25 -3.65
N ALA A 376 -13.33 -0.18 -2.34
CA ALA A 376 -13.12 1.01 -1.54
C ALA A 376 -12.19 0.72 -0.35
N PRO A 377 -11.16 1.56 -0.13
CA PRO A 377 -10.18 1.36 0.94
C PRO A 377 -10.74 1.56 2.36
N ASN A 378 -11.93 2.15 2.50
CA ASN A 378 -12.38 2.68 3.78
C ASN A 378 -13.88 2.50 4.08
N THR A 379 -14.49 1.43 3.58
CA THR A 379 -15.85 1.04 3.96
C THR A 379 -15.97 0.80 5.47
N ARG A 380 -14.93 0.23 6.10
CA ARG A 380 -14.90 0.06 7.57
C ARG A 380 -14.74 1.36 8.33
N GLY A 381 -14.05 2.34 7.75
CA GLY A 381 -14.03 3.70 8.28
C GLY A 381 -15.42 4.30 8.39
N ALA A 382 -16.28 4.07 7.40
CA ALA A 382 -17.63 4.62 7.39
C ALA A 382 -18.50 3.99 8.51
N LEU A 383 -18.27 2.71 8.83
CA LEU A 383 -18.89 2.04 9.98
C LEU A 383 -18.36 2.57 11.31
N VAL A 384 -17.03 2.70 11.43
CA VAL A 384 -16.37 3.16 12.66
C VAL A 384 -16.74 4.61 13.00
N THR A 385 -16.86 5.48 11.99
CA THR A 385 -17.29 6.88 12.17
C THR A 385 -18.80 7.01 12.42
N GLY A 386 -19.58 5.94 12.26
CA GLY A 386 -21.04 5.97 12.32
C GLY A 386 -21.67 6.76 11.16
N LEU A 387 -20.96 6.88 10.04
CA LEU A 387 -21.51 7.42 8.79
C LEU A 387 -22.51 6.42 8.17
N ILE A 388 -22.28 5.12 8.40
CA ILE A 388 -23.19 4.02 8.10
C ILE A 388 -23.28 3.05 9.26
N ASP A 389 -24.40 2.32 9.33
CA ASP A 389 -24.64 1.27 10.33
C ASP A 389 -24.52 -0.15 9.74
N ALA A 390 -24.53 -0.28 8.42
CA ALA A 390 -24.41 -1.55 7.69
C ALA A 390 -23.70 -1.33 6.34
N PRO A 391 -23.10 -2.38 5.74
CA PRO A 391 -22.45 -2.28 4.44
C PRO A 391 -23.42 -1.75 3.37
N PRO A 392 -23.00 -0.76 2.58
CA PRO A 392 -23.89 -0.14 1.62
C PRO A 392 -24.23 -1.08 0.45
N PRO A 393 -25.41 -0.92 -0.19
CA PRO A 393 -25.70 -1.60 -1.45
C PRO A 393 -24.92 -0.94 -2.61
N PRO A 394 -24.61 -1.68 -3.69
CA PRO A 394 -24.01 -1.14 -4.91
C PRO A 394 -25.06 -0.44 -5.80
N SER A 395 -25.98 0.32 -5.20
CA SER A 395 -27.13 0.89 -5.89
C SER A 395 -27.55 2.22 -5.31
N LEU A 396 -27.98 3.13 -6.18
CA LEU A 396 -28.58 4.40 -5.81
C LEU A 396 -30.10 4.43 -6.11
N ALA A 397 -30.75 3.27 -6.23
CA ALA A 397 -32.18 3.16 -6.57
C ALA A 397 -33.10 3.98 -5.67
N ARG A 398 -32.82 4.03 -4.36
CA ARG A 398 -33.59 4.87 -3.42
C ARG A 398 -33.44 6.36 -3.73
N LEU A 399 -32.20 6.80 -3.97
CA LEU A 399 -31.92 8.19 -4.32
C LEU A 399 -32.59 8.56 -5.66
N ALA A 400 -32.52 7.66 -6.64
CA ALA A 400 -33.22 7.79 -7.91
C ALA A 400 -34.73 7.98 -7.72
N ALA A 401 -35.38 7.15 -6.90
CA ALA A 401 -36.80 7.27 -6.58
C ALA A 401 -37.14 8.57 -5.82
N ASP A 402 -36.29 8.99 -4.88
CA ASP A 402 -36.47 10.24 -4.15
C ASP A 402 -36.31 11.47 -5.09
N ILE A 403 -35.43 11.41 -6.08
CA ILE A 403 -35.30 12.44 -7.13
C ILE A 403 -36.52 12.45 -8.05
N ASP A 404 -36.96 11.29 -8.53
CA ASP A 404 -38.08 11.19 -9.47
C ASP A 404 -39.41 11.61 -8.85
N SER A 405 -39.59 11.37 -7.55
CA SER A 405 -40.75 11.86 -6.78
C SER A 405 -40.66 13.33 -6.37
N GLY A 406 -39.54 14.01 -6.64
CA GLY A 406 -39.30 15.39 -6.21
C GLY A 406 -39.03 15.54 -4.70
N LYS A 407 -38.86 14.41 -3.99
CA LYS A 407 -38.48 14.34 -2.57
C LYS A 407 -37.00 14.63 -2.34
N THR A 408 -36.18 14.76 -3.37
CA THR A 408 -34.83 15.31 -3.26
C THR A 408 -34.62 16.34 -4.37
N LYS A 409 -34.23 17.55 -3.98
CA LYS A 409 -34.01 18.67 -4.92
C LYS A 409 -32.59 19.21 -4.91
N THR A 410 -31.86 18.99 -3.82
CA THR A 410 -30.45 19.39 -3.69
C THR A 410 -29.60 18.19 -3.28
N LEU A 411 -28.45 18.01 -3.93
CA LEU A 411 -27.47 16.98 -3.60
C LEU A 411 -26.15 17.62 -3.19
N LEU A 412 -25.62 17.19 -2.06
CA LEU A 412 -24.20 17.32 -1.74
C LEU A 412 -23.51 16.00 -2.09
N VAL A 413 -22.57 16.02 -3.04
CA VAL A 413 -21.90 14.80 -3.51
C VAL A 413 -20.41 14.89 -3.21
N LEU A 414 -19.89 13.89 -2.50
CA LEU A 414 -18.50 13.83 -2.06
C LEU A 414 -17.74 12.73 -2.81
N GLY A 415 -17.01 13.10 -3.85
CA GLY A 415 -16.05 12.23 -4.54
C GLY A 415 -16.64 11.12 -5.40
N GLU A 416 -17.96 11.08 -5.57
CA GLU A 416 -18.66 9.99 -6.28
C GLU A 416 -19.13 10.40 -7.67
N ASP A 417 -18.92 9.53 -8.67
CA ASP A 417 -19.66 9.61 -9.92
C ASP A 417 -20.93 8.75 -9.81
N LEU A 418 -22.05 9.42 -9.65
CA LEU A 418 -23.37 8.83 -9.47
C LEU A 418 -23.87 8.04 -10.68
N THR A 419 -23.20 8.19 -11.83
CA THR A 419 -23.50 7.50 -13.08
C THR A 419 -22.51 6.38 -13.41
N ALA A 420 -21.55 6.12 -12.50
CA ALA A 420 -20.50 5.14 -12.74
C ALA A 420 -21.10 3.75 -13.06
N PRO A 421 -20.57 3.03 -14.06
CA PRO A 421 -21.09 1.71 -14.45
C PRO A 421 -21.06 0.67 -13.33
N GLU A 422 -20.17 0.84 -12.35
CA GLU A 422 -20.10 0.00 -11.15
C GLU A 422 -21.32 0.13 -10.21
N LEU A 423 -22.18 1.14 -10.42
CA LEU A 423 -23.42 1.33 -9.67
C LEU A 423 -24.62 0.74 -10.44
N ALA A 424 -25.36 -0.17 -9.82
CA ALA A 424 -26.45 -0.91 -10.46
C ALA A 424 -27.77 -0.91 -9.64
N PRO A 425 -28.81 -0.16 -10.05
CA PRO A 425 -28.75 0.97 -10.98
C PRO A 425 -28.07 2.19 -10.34
N GLY A 426 -27.21 2.86 -11.11
CA GLY A 426 -26.78 4.23 -10.89
C GLY A 426 -27.85 5.25 -11.31
N LEU A 427 -27.53 6.53 -11.18
CA LEU A 427 -28.39 7.64 -11.62
C LEU A 427 -28.25 7.91 -13.11
N THR A 428 -29.33 8.38 -13.74
CA THR A 428 -29.34 8.80 -15.15
C THR A 428 -29.05 10.30 -15.29
N ALA A 429 -28.57 10.73 -16.46
CA ALA A 429 -28.38 12.15 -16.76
C ALA A 429 -29.69 12.97 -16.61
N ALA A 430 -30.83 12.37 -16.94
CA ALA A 430 -32.14 13.00 -16.78
C ALA A 430 -32.51 13.22 -15.30
N GLN A 431 -32.13 12.31 -14.40
CA GLN A 431 -32.32 12.49 -12.96
C GLN A 431 -31.37 13.55 -12.40
N LEU A 432 -30.11 13.58 -12.83
CA LEU A 432 -29.15 14.61 -12.40
C LEU A 432 -29.63 16.02 -12.78
N ALA A 433 -30.26 16.18 -13.96
CA ALA A 433 -30.80 17.46 -14.40
C ALA A 433 -31.99 17.98 -13.56
N LYS A 434 -32.64 17.13 -12.74
CA LYS A 434 -33.78 17.52 -11.88
C LYS A 434 -33.34 18.14 -10.56
N VAL A 435 -32.06 18.06 -10.20
CA VAL A 435 -31.55 18.45 -8.88
C VAL A 435 -30.42 19.46 -8.97
N THR A 436 -30.28 20.27 -7.93
CA THR A 436 -29.12 21.15 -7.75
C THR A 436 -27.99 20.37 -7.10
N ILE A 437 -26.86 20.20 -7.79
CA ILE A 437 -25.73 19.42 -7.27
C ILE A 437 -24.60 20.35 -6.83
N ILE A 438 -24.14 20.19 -5.60
CA ILE A 438 -22.86 20.70 -5.09
C ILE A 438 -21.89 19.51 -5.07
N TYR A 439 -20.86 19.57 -5.90
CA TYR A 439 -19.92 18.47 -6.10
C TYR A 439 -18.55 18.80 -5.49
N LEU A 440 -18.08 17.97 -4.56
CA LEU A 440 -16.68 17.97 -4.10
C LEU A 440 -15.98 16.79 -4.76
N GLY A 441 -14.85 17.00 -5.41
CA GLY A 441 -14.14 15.88 -6.02
C GLY A 441 -12.89 16.25 -6.82
N THR A 442 -12.21 15.23 -7.32
CA THR A 442 -10.86 15.35 -7.87
C THR A 442 -10.82 15.40 -9.39
N HIS A 443 -11.75 14.75 -10.07
CA HIS A 443 -11.78 14.59 -11.53
C HIS A 443 -13.15 14.93 -12.11
N ALA A 444 -13.14 15.46 -13.33
CA ALA A 444 -14.33 15.70 -14.11
C ALA A 444 -14.93 14.36 -14.58
N ASN A 445 -16.23 14.24 -14.35
CA ASN A 445 -17.10 13.10 -14.68
C ASN A 445 -18.53 13.61 -14.94
N THR A 446 -19.46 12.71 -15.27
CA THR A 446 -20.86 13.05 -15.59
C THR A 446 -21.56 13.80 -14.45
N THR A 447 -21.30 13.42 -13.21
CA THR A 447 -21.88 14.07 -12.02
C THR A 447 -21.36 15.50 -11.86
N SER A 448 -20.05 15.71 -12.01
CA SER A 448 -19.45 17.05 -11.94
C SER A 448 -19.90 17.96 -13.09
N ALA A 449 -20.17 17.39 -14.27
CA ALA A 449 -20.67 18.15 -15.42
C ALA A 449 -22.11 18.65 -15.20
N ALA A 450 -22.91 17.92 -14.42
CA ALA A 450 -24.25 18.35 -14.00
C ALA A 450 -24.23 19.26 -12.75
N ALA A 451 -23.05 19.49 -12.13
CA ALA A 451 -22.94 20.25 -10.89
C ALA A 451 -23.19 21.74 -11.09
N LYS A 452 -24.00 22.32 -10.20
CA LYS A 452 -24.22 23.77 -10.14
C LYS A 452 -23.01 24.48 -9.54
N LEU A 453 -22.32 23.82 -8.61
CA LEU A 453 -21.10 24.29 -7.98
C LEU A 453 -20.13 23.12 -7.81
N ILE A 454 -18.87 23.36 -8.16
CA ILE A 454 -17.78 22.40 -8.03
C ILE A 454 -16.77 22.95 -7.03
N LEU A 455 -16.36 22.10 -6.10
CA LEU A 455 -15.31 22.32 -5.12
C LEU A 455 -14.19 21.31 -5.41
N PRO A 456 -13.15 21.70 -6.19
CA PRO A 456 -12.08 20.78 -6.55
C PRO A 456 -11.25 20.37 -5.33
N THR A 457 -11.03 19.07 -5.15
CA THR A 457 -10.30 18.51 -4.01
C THR A 457 -9.07 17.67 -4.40
N LEU A 458 -8.40 17.10 -3.40
CA LEU A 458 -7.11 16.43 -3.55
C LEU A 458 -7.25 14.92 -3.70
N THR A 459 -6.40 14.33 -4.55
CA THR A 459 -6.24 12.88 -4.61
C THR A 459 -5.54 12.36 -3.36
N ALA A 460 -5.63 11.06 -3.09
CA ALA A 460 -4.95 10.42 -1.95
C ALA A 460 -3.42 10.63 -1.93
N PHE A 461 -2.81 11.00 -3.07
CA PHE A 461 -1.36 11.27 -3.15
C PHE A 461 -0.97 12.71 -2.79
N GLU A 462 -1.93 13.63 -2.76
CA GLU A 462 -1.74 15.07 -2.54
C GLU A 462 -2.16 15.51 -1.12
N LYS A 463 -2.73 14.59 -0.34
CA LYS A 463 -3.17 14.78 1.04
C LYS A 463 -2.62 13.70 1.98
N ALA A 464 -2.88 13.84 3.27
CA ALA A 464 -2.56 12.85 4.29
C ALA A 464 -3.84 12.47 5.04
N GLY A 465 -3.89 11.26 5.57
CA GLY A 465 -5.06 10.79 6.32
C GLY A 465 -4.96 9.32 6.67
N SER A 466 -6.11 8.76 7.05
CA SER A 466 -6.18 7.37 7.51
C SER A 466 -7.29 6.59 6.82
N TYR A 467 -7.06 5.29 6.68
CA TYR A 467 -8.03 4.30 6.22
C TYR A 467 -8.14 3.14 7.21
N ILE A 468 -9.29 2.49 7.24
CA ILE A 468 -9.53 1.25 7.97
C ILE A 468 -9.85 0.17 6.94
N ASN A 469 -8.93 -0.79 6.82
CA ASN A 469 -9.03 -1.86 5.84
C ASN A 469 -10.06 -2.95 6.25
N GLN A 470 -10.22 -3.97 5.40
CA GLN A 470 -11.13 -5.11 5.60
C GLN A 470 -10.90 -5.90 6.91
N GLN A 471 -9.71 -5.83 7.51
CA GLN A 471 -9.39 -6.48 8.78
C GLN A 471 -9.74 -5.59 9.99
N PHE A 472 -10.34 -4.42 9.80
CA PHE A 472 -10.41 -3.35 10.80
C PHE A 472 -9.03 -2.86 11.27
N ARG A 473 -8.03 -2.92 10.39
CA ARG A 473 -6.72 -2.34 10.67
C ARG A 473 -6.69 -0.88 10.25
N LEU A 474 -6.51 0.00 11.22
CA LEU A 474 -6.28 1.43 11.02
C LEU A 474 -4.87 1.67 10.48
N GLN A 475 -4.76 2.29 9.31
CA GLN A 475 -3.51 2.59 8.63
C GLN A 475 -3.48 4.07 8.24
N LYS A 476 -2.29 4.69 8.31
CA LYS A 476 -2.06 6.09 7.89
C LYS A 476 -1.25 6.17 6.60
N PHE A 477 -1.49 7.21 5.83
CA PHE A 477 -0.69 7.58 4.66
C PHE A 477 -0.28 9.06 4.73
N ALA A 478 0.80 9.39 4.03
CA ALA A 478 1.32 10.75 3.99
C ALA A 478 1.23 11.35 2.58
N LYS A 479 1.18 12.68 2.53
CA LYS A 479 1.21 13.47 1.30
C LYS A 479 2.53 13.25 0.55
N ALA A 480 2.44 12.77 -0.68
CA ALA A 480 3.60 12.48 -1.53
C ALA A 480 3.99 13.69 -2.39
N VAL A 481 3.02 14.36 -3.00
CA VAL A 481 3.20 15.45 -3.96
C VAL A 481 2.40 16.70 -3.57
N PRO A 482 2.77 17.91 -4.03
CA PRO A 482 2.01 19.12 -3.76
C PRO A 482 0.62 19.04 -4.42
N ALA A 483 -0.30 19.88 -3.93
CA ALA A 483 -1.64 19.98 -4.47
C ALA A 483 -1.62 20.63 -5.86
N LEU A 484 -2.55 20.21 -6.73
CA LEU A 484 -2.87 20.93 -7.96
C LEU A 484 -3.36 22.35 -7.64
N ALA A 485 -2.91 23.34 -8.41
CA ALA A 485 -3.36 24.72 -8.26
C ALA A 485 -4.89 24.81 -8.47
N GLY A 486 -5.58 25.51 -7.57
CA GLY A 486 -7.04 25.62 -7.60
C GLY A 486 -7.79 24.40 -7.08
N ALA A 487 -7.09 23.40 -6.53
CA ALA A 487 -7.68 22.32 -5.73
C ALA A 487 -7.32 22.48 -4.25
N HIS A 488 -8.22 22.05 -3.37
CA HIS A 488 -8.13 22.31 -1.93
C HIS A 488 -8.23 21.01 -1.12
N ASP A 489 -7.54 20.98 0.02
CA ASP A 489 -7.61 19.85 0.95
C ASP A 489 -9.06 19.61 1.41
N ASP A 490 -9.54 18.38 1.25
CA ASP A 490 -10.91 17.98 1.60
C ASP A 490 -11.26 18.33 3.06
N LEU A 491 -10.30 18.18 3.99
CA LEU A 491 -10.52 18.48 5.41
C LEU A 491 -10.71 19.98 5.64
N LEU A 492 -9.98 20.80 4.89
CA LEU A 492 -10.13 22.26 4.93
C LEU A 492 -11.49 22.67 4.36
N VAL A 493 -11.89 22.12 3.21
CA VAL A 493 -13.18 22.41 2.56
C VAL A 493 -14.32 22.02 3.49
N LEU A 494 -14.35 20.79 4.00
CA LEU A 494 -15.42 20.28 4.85
C LEU A 494 -15.52 21.05 6.17
N THR A 495 -14.40 21.44 6.77
CA THR A 495 -14.41 22.21 8.02
C THR A 495 -14.87 23.64 7.80
N LYS A 496 -14.45 24.29 6.71
CA LYS A 496 -14.94 25.64 6.37
C LYS A 496 -16.44 25.61 6.06
N LEU A 497 -16.93 24.59 5.36
CA LEU A 497 -18.37 24.38 5.15
C LEU A 497 -19.09 24.23 6.49
N LEU A 498 -18.62 23.35 7.37
CA LEU A 498 -19.23 23.12 8.68
C LEU A 498 -19.26 24.41 9.53
N ALA A 499 -18.16 25.18 9.54
CA ALA A 499 -18.09 26.46 10.23
C ALA A 499 -19.09 27.47 9.65
N ALA A 500 -19.18 27.57 8.32
CA ALA A 500 -20.16 28.43 7.66
C ALA A 500 -21.59 28.04 8.04
N ILE A 501 -21.95 26.74 7.98
CA ILE A 501 -23.28 26.28 8.36
C ILE A 501 -23.63 26.63 9.81
N ASN A 502 -22.69 26.45 10.75
CA ASN A 502 -22.93 26.70 12.18
C ASN A 502 -23.03 28.19 12.55
N GLN A 503 -22.30 29.08 11.89
CA GLN A 503 -22.27 30.52 12.22
C GLN A 503 -23.63 31.23 12.06
N SER A 504 -24.56 30.68 11.29
CA SER A 504 -25.87 31.29 11.04
C SER A 504 -27.00 30.79 11.96
N GLY A 505 -26.72 29.82 12.84
CA GLY A 505 -27.71 29.24 13.77
C GLY A 505 -27.79 29.92 15.13
N ALA A 506 -26.83 30.78 15.46
CA ALA A 506 -26.82 31.54 16.71
C ALA A 506 -27.14 33.00 16.38
N GLY A 507 -28.18 33.57 17.00
CA GLY A 507 -28.44 35.02 17.01
C GLY A 507 -27.40 35.78 17.83
N VAL A 508 -26.12 35.53 17.57
CA VAL A 508 -24.96 36.15 18.20
C VAL A 508 -24.46 37.19 17.18
N PRO A 509 -24.42 38.48 17.53
CA PRO A 509 -23.74 39.48 16.71
C PRO A 509 -22.31 38.99 16.46
N PRO A 510 -21.60 39.44 15.40
CA PRO A 510 -20.20 39.07 15.23
C PRO A 510 -19.49 39.41 16.55
N ALA A 511 -19.13 38.37 17.31
CA ALA A 511 -18.34 38.56 18.50
C ALA A 511 -17.06 39.17 17.98
N SER A 512 -16.83 40.42 18.36
CA SER A 512 -15.54 41.06 18.30
C SER A 512 -14.58 40.19 19.12
N VAL A 513 -14.05 39.14 18.49
CA VAL A 513 -12.75 38.62 18.87
C VAL A 513 -11.84 39.81 18.63
N ALA A 514 -11.31 40.39 19.71
CA ALA A 514 -10.39 41.50 19.64
C ALA A 514 -9.26 41.12 18.69
N THR A 515 -9.35 41.60 17.45
CA THR A 515 -8.30 41.52 16.46
C THR A 515 -7.18 42.40 16.98
N GLN A 516 -6.07 41.78 17.37
CA GLN A 516 -4.78 42.47 17.33
C GLN A 516 -4.65 43.09 15.92
N PRO A 517 -4.37 44.39 15.79
CA PRO A 517 -4.29 45.04 14.49
C PRO A 517 -3.12 44.43 13.72
N GLY A 518 -3.42 43.61 12.69
CA GLY A 518 -2.41 42.96 11.84
C GLY A 518 -2.82 41.68 11.11
N THR A 519 -3.90 40.98 11.50
CA THR A 519 -4.31 39.72 10.87
C THR A 519 -5.73 39.79 10.32
N ALA A 520 -5.86 40.28 9.08
CA ALA A 520 -7.11 40.15 8.33
C ALA A 520 -7.35 38.66 7.96
N GLY A 521 -8.35 38.05 8.59
CA GLY A 521 -9.23 37.05 7.98
C GLY A 521 -8.63 35.73 7.49
N ILE A 522 -8.00 34.93 8.36
CA ILE A 522 -7.79 33.49 8.09
C ILE A 522 -8.06 32.73 9.40
N LEU A 523 -9.19 32.02 9.49
CA LEU A 523 -9.31 30.93 10.46
C LEU A 523 -8.23 29.89 10.10
N PRO A 524 -7.33 29.49 11.02
CA PRO A 524 -6.32 28.50 10.70
C PRO A 524 -7.00 27.22 10.24
N ALA A 525 -6.51 26.63 9.15
CA ALA A 525 -6.95 25.32 8.70
C ALA A 525 -6.89 24.35 9.88
N PRO A 526 -7.96 23.59 10.18
CA PRO A 526 -7.92 22.61 11.25
C PRO A 526 -6.77 21.65 10.98
N THR A 527 -5.90 21.48 11.97
CA THR A 527 -4.84 20.50 11.85
C THR A 527 -5.45 19.10 11.89
N LEU A 528 -4.82 18.15 11.22
CA LEU A 528 -5.20 16.74 11.28
C LEU A 528 -5.32 16.25 12.74
N ALA A 529 -4.50 16.79 13.64
CA ALA A 529 -4.56 16.53 15.08
C ALA A 529 -5.90 16.95 15.71
N ALA A 530 -6.39 18.17 15.41
CA ALA A 530 -7.66 18.66 15.95
C ALA A 530 -8.86 17.82 15.48
N ILE A 531 -8.84 17.31 14.24
CA ILE A 531 -9.87 16.40 13.75
C ILE A 531 -9.81 15.07 14.49
N TRP A 532 -8.61 14.57 14.76
CA TRP A 532 -8.40 13.34 15.52
C TRP A 532 -8.83 13.44 16.99
N GLU A 533 -8.69 14.60 17.63
CA GLU A 533 -9.27 14.83 18.96
C GLU A 533 -10.80 14.68 18.93
N SER A 534 -11.46 15.23 17.91
CA SER A 534 -12.90 15.06 17.72
C SER A 534 -13.29 13.61 17.39
N LEU A 535 -12.50 12.89 16.59
CA LEU A 535 -12.73 11.47 16.28
C LEU A 535 -12.61 10.61 17.54
N ALA A 536 -11.51 10.74 18.29
CA ALA A 536 -11.23 9.93 19.47
C ALA A 536 -12.25 10.16 20.61
N THR A 537 -12.87 11.35 20.66
CA THR A 537 -13.91 11.66 21.66
C THR A 537 -15.30 11.17 21.26
N THR A 538 -15.60 11.10 19.96
CA THR A 538 -16.93 10.71 19.46
C THR A 538 -17.04 9.24 19.05
N THR A 539 -15.91 8.57 18.82
CA THR A 539 -15.84 7.18 18.39
C THR A 539 -15.11 6.32 19.43
N PRO A 540 -15.83 5.50 20.23
CA PRO A 540 -15.24 4.69 21.29
C PRO A 540 -14.09 3.78 20.84
N THR A 541 -14.19 3.17 19.65
CA THR A 541 -13.15 2.30 19.07
C THR A 541 -11.83 3.04 18.78
N LEU A 542 -11.87 4.37 18.67
CA LEU A 542 -10.71 5.22 18.40
C LEU A 542 -10.24 5.98 19.66
N ALA A 543 -10.83 5.71 20.82
CA ALA A 543 -10.49 6.41 22.06
C ALA A 543 -9.00 6.26 22.40
N GLY A 544 -8.36 7.40 22.70
CA GLY A 544 -6.92 7.47 23.02
C GLY A 544 -5.98 7.28 21.83
N ILE A 545 -6.49 7.21 20.60
CA ILE A 545 -5.68 7.13 19.37
C ILE A 545 -5.56 8.53 18.76
N THR A 546 -4.37 8.88 18.27
CA THR A 546 -4.14 10.08 17.46
C THR A 546 -3.53 9.66 16.13
N HIS A 547 -3.65 10.48 15.10
CA HIS A 547 -2.99 10.21 13.81
C HIS A 547 -1.48 9.92 13.96
N ALA A 548 -0.81 10.67 14.84
CA ALA A 548 0.63 10.53 15.07
C ALA A 548 1.00 9.18 15.71
N THR A 549 0.15 8.65 16.60
CA THR A 549 0.39 7.40 17.33
C THR A 549 0.03 6.14 16.56
N ILE A 550 -0.56 6.24 15.35
CA ILE A 550 -0.80 5.08 14.48
C ILE A 550 0.56 4.51 14.03
N PRO A 551 0.88 3.23 14.32
CA PRO A 551 2.13 2.61 13.88
C PRO A 551 2.23 2.46 12.36
N ASP A 552 3.44 2.31 11.83
CA ASP A 552 3.67 2.13 10.39
C ASP A 552 3.06 0.82 9.82
N GLU A 553 2.90 -0.19 10.66
CA GLU A 553 2.20 -1.45 10.35
C GLU A 553 0.67 -1.36 10.50
N GLY A 554 0.18 -0.20 10.96
CA GLY A 554 -1.21 0.01 11.34
C GLY A 554 -1.56 -0.63 12.69
N ARG A 555 -2.76 -0.32 13.18
CA ARG A 555 -3.30 -0.83 14.45
C ARG A 555 -4.58 -1.61 14.19
N LEU A 556 -4.62 -2.87 14.64
CA LEU A 556 -5.84 -3.66 14.59
C LEU A 556 -6.83 -3.12 15.63
N LEU A 557 -8.05 -2.81 15.19
CA LEU A 557 -9.13 -2.33 16.05
C LEU A 557 -10.02 -3.50 16.49
N ASP A 558 -10.78 -3.29 17.57
CA ASP A 558 -11.81 -4.24 17.99
C ASP A 558 -12.99 -4.21 17.01
N ALA A 559 -13.15 -5.31 16.27
CA ALA A 559 -14.21 -5.49 15.28
C ALA A 559 -15.51 -6.08 15.86
N THR A 560 -15.53 -6.42 17.15
CA THR A 560 -16.67 -7.08 17.82
C THR A 560 -18.02 -6.40 17.57
N PRO A 561 -18.13 -5.04 17.59
CA PRO A 561 -19.40 -4.36 17.32
C PRO A 561 -20.01 -4.66 15.95
N TRP A 562 -19.20 -5.09 14.98
CA TRP A 562 -19.61 -5.34 13.59
C TRP A 562 -19.54 -6.81 13.20
N ALA A 563 -19.31 -7.72 14.16
CA ALA A 563 -19.13 -9.15 13.89
C ALA A 563 -20.37 -9.83 13.27
N ALA A 564 -21.57 -9.28 13.50
CA ALA A 564 -22.82 -9.78 12.92
C ALA A 564 -23.08 -9.32 11.48
N LEU A 565 -22.32 -8.34 10.97
CA LEU A 565 -22.49 -7.83 9.62
C LEU A 565 -21.83 -8.75 8.60
N THR A 566 -22.48 -8.93 7.46
CA THR A 566 -21.94 -9.68 6.32
C THR A 566 -21.33 -8.72 5.32
N PHE A 567 -20.15 -9.05 4.83
CA PHE A 567 -19.38 -8.19 3.93
C PHE A 567 -19.14 -8.89 2.60
N PRO A 568 -18.99 -8.13 1.50
CA PRO A 568 -18.85 -8.70 0.16
C PRO A 568 -17.49 -9.38 -0.07
N GLU A 569 -16.48 -9.12 0.75
CA GLU A 569 -15.14 -9.66 0.56
C GLU A 569 -15.06 -11.18 0.83
N GLY A 570 -14.45 -11.89 -0.11
CA GLY A 570 -13.99 -13.26 0.09
C GLY A 570 -12.67 -13.34 0.86
N ALA A 571 -12.09 -14.54 0.91
CA ALA A 571 -10.73 -14.70 1.45
C ALA A 571 -9.72 -13.93 0.58
N THR A 572 -8.76 -13.27 1.23
CA THR A 572 -7.58 -12.64 0.62
C THR A 572 -6.32 -13.05 1.41
N LEU A 573 -5.14 -12.54 1.07
CA LEU A 573 -3.85 -13.03 1.61
C LEU A 573 -3.84 -13.21 3.14
N HIS A 574 -4.28 -12.17 3.88
CA HIS A 574 -4.28 -12.14 5.35
C HIS A 574 -5.67 -11.91 5.94
N TYR A 575 -6.74 -12.12 5.15
CA TYR A 575 -8.12 -11.99 5.62
C TYR A 575 -8.93 -13.22 5.25
N LYS A 576 -9.58 -13.81 6.25
CA LYS A 576 -10.54 -14.90 6.07
C LYS A 576 -11.88 -14.43 6.62
N PRO A 577 -12.91 -14.25 5.77
CA PRO A 577 -14.23 -13.90 6.27
C PRO A 577 -14.73 -15.01 7.22
N ALA A 578 -15.53 -14.62 8.22
CA ALA A 578 -16.20 -15.60 9.08
C ALA A 578 -17.05 -16.51 8.18
N ALA A 579 -17.02 -17.83 8.42
CA ALA A 579 -17.72 -18.80 7.60
C ALA A 579 -19.20 -18.42 7.50
N THR A 580 -19.63 -18.00 6.32
CA THR A 580 -21.06 -17.89 6.00
C THR A 580 -21.61 -19.31 6.07
N PHE A 581 -22.43 -19.62 7.08
CA PHE A 581 -23.28 -20.80 7.02
C PHE A 581 -24.18 -20.65 5.81
N THR A 582 -23.79 -21.26 4.69
CA THR A 582 -24.67 -21.44 3.52
C THR A 582 -25.85 -22.25 3.99
N ARG A 583 -26.98 -21.58 4.23
CA ARG A 583 -28.28 -22.23 4.29
C ARG A 583 -28.50 -22.81 2.89
N GLN A 584 -28.32 -24.12 2.76
CA GLN A 584 -28.68 -24.84 1.53
C GLN A 584 -30.14 -24.52 1.23
N SER A 585 -30.38 -23.92 0.06
CA SER A 585 -31.72 -23.78 -0.49
C SER A 585 -32.23 -25.17 -0.86
N THR A 586 -33.22 -25.66 -0.12
CA THR A 586 -34.16 -26.68 -0.59
C THR A 586 -35.27 -26.02 -1.39
#